data_AF-A0A418FHV8-F1
#
_entry.id   AF-A0A418FHV8-F1
#
_cell.length_a   1.000
_cell.length_b   1.000
_cell.length_c   1.000
_cell.angle_alpha   90.00
_cell.angle_beta   90.00
_cell.angle_gamma   90.00
#
_symmetry.space_group_name_H-M   'P 1'
#
loop_
_entity.id
_entity.type
_entity.pdbx_description
1 polymer ?
#
loop_
_entity_poly.entity_id
_entity_poly.type
_entity_poly.pdbx_seq_one_letter_code
_entity_poly.pdbx_strand_id
1 'polypeptide(L)'
;MKSSTTVLLTALAISSVVDFADAHGRLISPPHRGYIGKLPKYAGLVPINYDDNGLSAGGIGGTKGGKHGVCGDPYSGVRQHETGGAYGLFPVHGSKVVGACYAPGSTVDLQVQLTANHKGYFQFGLCKLNGKHDKETNECFQTLIQPNGDKQWQVPPGNEVFTIQSVLPAGVTCEGDSHCVLRWHYVGWNNPGVDINGQEQFWNCADVYISNTCGSNPAPSSATPSTSPRTTSAVPTSTKAPSTPPRTTTATSPPKSTRSPSTTTPVNPTQTPAPGQCGSCANCYYAPNDSCFVGWTASQCATVPLFKWCGAAAVKVPSRVSAEVSTELVSLHGQCGGRYYTGPTHCHDDARCVALDEYFSECVAKSAL
;
A
#
# COMPACT_ATOMS: atom_id res chain seq x y z
N MET A 1 -37.22 48.49 -48.27
CA MET A 1 -37.12 48.69 -46.80
C MET A 1 -36.96 47.31 -46.15
N LYS A 2 -35.84 47.14 -45.45
CA LYS A 2 -35.41 46.10 -44.48
C LYS A 2 -36.01 44.68 -44.58
N SER A 3 -35.15 43.77 -45.06
CA SER A 3 -35.15 42.34 -44.74
C SER A 3 -34.60 42.14 -43.32
N SER A 4 -35.30 41.37 -42.48
CA SER A 4 -34.80 40.94 -41.17
C SER A 4 -34.79 39.41 -41.12
N THR A 5 -33.66 38.85 -41.53
CA THR A 5 -33.29 37.45 -41.27
C THR A 5 -32.88 37.33 -39.81
N THR A 6 -33.73 36.73 -38.99
CA THR A 6 -33.38 36.38 -37.61
C THR A 6 -32.47 35.14 -37.64
N VAL A 7 -31.16 35.36 -37.57
CA VAL A 7 -30.18 34.28 -37.35
C VAL A 7 -30.16 33.98 -35.85
N LEU A 8 -30.70 32.82 -35.47
CA LEU A 8 -30.51 32.25 -34.14
C LEU A 8 -29.03 31.91 -33.96
N LEU A 9 -28.30 32.68 -33.16
CA LEU A 9 -27.00 32.27 -32.63
C LEU A 9 -27.24 31.39 -31.39
N THR A 10 -27.31 30.08 -31.59
CA THR A 10 -27.10 29.12 -30.50
C THR A 10 -25.62 29.10 -30.16
N ALA A 11 -25.23 29.84 -29.13
CA ALA A 11 -23.92 29.70 -28.52
C ALA A 11 -23.87 28.33 -27.81
N LEU A 12 -23.28 27.32 -28.45
CA LEU A 12 -22.81 26.13 -27.75
C LEU A 12 -21.65 26.58 -26.86
N ALA A 13 -21.92 26.80 -25.58
CA ALA A 13 -20.87 26.84 -24.57
C ALA A 13 -20.26 25.44 -24.51
N ILE A 14 -19.12 25.25 -25.17
CA ILE A 14 -18.28 24.07 -24.98
C ILE A 14 -17.72 24.21 -23.56
N SER A 15 -18.40 23.61 -22.59
CA SER A 15 -17.89 23.46 -21.25
C SER A 15 -16.68 22.53 -21.36
N SER A 16 -15.48 23.11 -21.37
CA SER A 16 -14.23 22.36 -21.25
C SER A 16 -14.22 21.70 -19.89
N VAL A 17 -14.65 20.45 -19.83
CA VAL A 17 -14.39 19.56 -18.71
C VAL A 17 -12.88 19.39 -18.71
N VAL A 18 -12.19 20.10 -17.82
CA VAL A 18 -10.78 19.85 -17.56
C VAL A 18 -10.79 18.58 -16.73
N ASP A 19 -10.61 17.44 -17.39
CA ASP A 19 -10.29 16.20 -16.70
C ASP A 19 -8.97 16.45 -15.97
N PHE A 20 -9.03 16.68 -14.67
CA PHE A 20 -7.88 16.51 -13.81
C PHE A 20 -7.60 15.00 -13.80
N ALA A 21 -6.92 14.52 -14.85
CA ALA A 21 -6.16 13.30 -14.70
C ALA A 21 -5.23 13.57 -13.51
N ASP A 22 -5.35 12.77 -12.46
CA ASP A 22 -4.43 12.78 -11.32
C ASP A 22 -3.26 11.87 -11.71
N ALA A 23 -2.01 12.34 -11.56
CA ALA A 23 -0.86 11.50 -11.84
C ALA A 23 -0.90 10.34 -10.86
N HIS A 24 -0.33 9.22 -11.25
CA HIS A 24 -0.29 8.07 -10.37
C HIS A 24 1.00 7.32 -10.61
N GLY A 25 1.65 6.95 -9.52
CA GLY A 25 2.85 6.18 -9.57
C GLY A 25 3.32 5.72 -8.21
N ARG A 26 4.19 4.72 -8.24
CA ARG A 26 4.75 4.11 -7.04
C ARG A 26 6.18 3.67 -7.25
N LEU A 27 6.98 3.77 -6.19
CA LEU A 27 8.31 3.21 -6.11
C LEU A 27 8.21 1.70 -5.79
N ILE A 28 8.46 0.86 -6.80
CA ILE A 28 8.31 -0.60 -6.67
C ILE A 28 9.60 -1.31 -6.25
N SER A 29 10.78 -0.74 -6.52
CA SER A 29 12.08 -1.27 -6.10
C SER A 29 12.99 -0.12 -5.64
N PRO A 30 13.39 -0.07 -4.37
CA PRO A 30 12.87 -0.89 -3.27
C PRO A 30 11.36 -0.64 -3.08
N PRO A 31 10.56 -1.64 -2.68
CA PRO A 31 9.12 -1.44 -2.53
C PRO A 31 8.82 -0.43 -1.41
N HIS A 32 8.10 0.64 -1.75
CA HIS A 32 7.68 1.62 -0.75
C HIS A 32 6.61 1.06 0.20
N ARG A 33 6.45 1.72 1.36
CA ARG A 33 5.57 1.31 2.46
C ARG A 33 4.12 1.03 2.03
N GLY A 34 3.57 1.79 1.08
CA GLY A 34 2.22 1.56 0.55
C GLY A 34 2.13 0.31 -0.34
N TYR A 35 3.16 0.05 -1.15
CA TYR A 35 3.18 -1.08 -2.09
C TYR A 35 3.64 -2.40 -1.45
N ILE A 36 4.52 -2.37 -0.45
CA ILE A 36 5.23 -3.55 0.06
C ILE A 36 4.28 -4.67 0.53
N GLY A 37 3.09 -4.33 1.05
CA GLY A 37 2.06 -5.29 1.46
C GLY A 37 1.44 -6.10 0.31
N LYS A 38 1.55 -5.65 -0.95
CA LYS A 38 1.09 -6.40 -2.13
C LYS A 38 2.05 -7.53 -2.51
N LEU A 39 3.27 -7.54 -1.97
CA LEU A 39 4.27 -8.53 -2.30
C LEU A 39 4.10 -9.78 -1.42
N PRO A 40 4.07 -11.00 -1.98
CA PRO A 40 3.84 -12.24 -1.22
C PRO A 40 4.77 -12.44 -0.03
N LYS A 41 6.02 -11.96 -0.13
CA LYS A 41 7.02 -12.03 0.95
C LYS A 41 6.57 -11.31 2.24
N TYR A 42 5.73 -10.29 2.13
CA TYR A 42 5.32 -9.43 3.24
C TYR A 42 3.86 -9.67 3.66
N ALA A 43 3.22 -10.69 3.09
CA ALA A 43 1.86 -11.09 3.46
C ALA A 43 1.77 -11.41 4.96
N GLY A 44 0.77 -10.85 5.63
CA GLY A 44 0.58 -10.99 7.08
C GLY A 44 1.50 -10.13 7.96
N LEU A 45 2.41 -9.35 7.36
CA LEU A 45 3.22 -8.35 8.05
C LEU A 45 2.72 -6.94 7.78
N VAL A 46 2.51 -6.59 6.51
CA VAL A 46 2.06 -5.24 6.10
C VAL A 46 0.69 -5.35 5.42
N PRO A 47 -0.31 -4.55 5.83
CA PRO A 47 -1.59 -4.53 5.15
C PRO A 47 -1.45 -4.03 3.70
N ILE A 48 -2.32 -4.50 2.81
CA ILE A 48 -2.38 -4.02 1.43
C ILE A 48 -2.96 -2.60 1.43
N ASN A 49 -2.21 -1.62 0.92
CA ASN A 49 -2.77 -0.33 0.52
C ASN A 49 -3.25 -0.44 -0.94
N TYR A 50 -4.55 -0.22 -1.19
CA TYR A 50 -5.09 -0.23 -2.55
C TYR A 50 -4.79 1.07 -3.32
N ASP A 51 -4.50 2.15 -2.60
CA ASP A 51 -4.15 3.49 -3.11
C ASP A 51 -2.64 3.76 -3.02
N ASP A 52 -1.83 2.71 -3.19
CA ASP A 52 -0.37 2.79 -3.09
C ASP A 52 0.27 3.66 -4.18
N ASN A 53 -0.41 3.85 -5.31
CA ASN A 53 0.04 4.71 -6.40
C ASN A 53 -0.52 6.13 -6.38
N GLY A 54 -1.34 6.50 -5.38
CA GLY A 54 -2.03 7.80 -5.27
C GLY A 54 -1.50 8.72 -4.15
N LEU A 55 -0.28 8.50 -3.66
CA LEU A 55 0.28 9.23 -2.51
C LEU A 55 0.70 10.68 -2.85
N SER A 56 -0.28 11.53 -3.09
CA SER A 56 -0.17 12.88 -3.64
C SER A 56 -0.11 14.02 -2.59
N ALA A 57 0.07 13.67 -1.32
CA ALA A 57 0.01 14.60 -0.18
C ALA A 57 -1.29 15.43 -0.09
N GLY A 58 -2.41 14.86 -0.55
CA GLY A 58 -3.71 15.54 -0.61
C GLY A 58 -3.93 16.34 -1.91
N GLY A 59 -3.18 16.01 -2.96
CA GLY A 59 -3.25 16.63 -4.27
C GLY A 59 -2.78 18.09 -4.29
N ILE A 60 -2.97 18.75 -5.44
CA ILE A 60 -2.58 20.15 -5.66
C ILE A 60 -3.17 21.07 -4.57
N GLY A 61 -4.41 20.81 -4.14
CA GLY A 61 -5.07 21.57 -3.07
C GLY A 61 -4.30 21.49 -1.75
N GLY A 62 -3.80 20.31 -1.38
CA GLY A 62 -2.99 20.09 -0.18
C GLY A 62 -1.61 20.73 -0.27
N THR A 63 -0.95 20.63 -1.44
CA THR A 63 0.44 21.09 -1.63
C THR A 63 0.57 22.57 -1.97
N LYS A 64 -0.52 23.29 -2.30
CA LYS A 64 -0.51 24.70 -2.72
C LYS A 64 0.25 25.65 -1.78
N GLY A 65 0.27 25.34 -0.48
CA GLY A 65 1.01 26.11 0.54
C GLY A 65 2.41 25.59 0.87
N GLY A 66 2.94 24.66 0.07
CA GLY A 66 4.21 23.97 0.33
C GLY A 66 4.16 22.97 1.48
N LYS A 67 2.96 22.63 1.96
CA LYS A 67 2.75 21.70 3.07
C LYS A 67 2.46 20.31 2.53
N HIS A 68 3.20 19.31 2.99
CA HIS A 68 2.99 17.92 2.61
C HIS A 68 3.47 16.98 3.73
N GLY A 69 2.97 15.74 3.73
CA GLY A 69 3.55 14.67 4.54
C GLY A 69 4.92 14.24 4.03
N VAL A 70 5.73 13.64 4.89
CA VAL A 70 7.11 13.27 4.53
C VAL A 70 7.11 12.13 3.50
N CYS A 71 6.12 11.25 3.60
CA CYS A 71 5.98 10.02 2.82
C CYS A 71 4.70 9.96 1.97
N GLY A 72 4.15 11.12 1.59
CA GLY A 72 3.06 11.23 0.62
C GLY A 72 1.65 11.30 1.19
N ASP A 73 1.51 11.19 2.52
CA ASP A 73 0.26 11.50 3.21
C ASP A 73 -0.05 13.01 3.18
N PRO A 74 -1.32 13.43 3.30
CA PRO A 74 -1.68 14.83 3.49
C PRO A 74 -0.97 15.46 4.69
N TYR A 75 -0.65 16.75 4.59
CA TYR A 75 -0.01 17.46 5.69
C TYR A 75 -0.87 17.45 6.97
N SER A 76 -2.16 17.74 6.84
CA SER A 76 -3.15 17.59 7.90
C SER A 76 -3.77 16.21 7.85
N GLY A 77 -3.68 15.43 8.92
CA GLY A 77 -4.30 14.11 9.01
C GLY A 77 -3.37 13.06 9.61
N VAL A 78 -3.81 11.82 9.53
CA VAL A 78 -3.03 10.67 9.99
C VAL A 78 -1.93 10.38 8.96
N ARG A 79 -0.68 10.33 9.40
CA ARG A 79 0.49 9.99 8.58
C ARG A 79 0.67 8.47 8.52
N GLN A 80 -0.04 7.82 7.60
CA GLN A 80 -0.08 6.35 7.52
C GLN A 80 1.21 5.74 6.98
N HIS A 81 1.93 6.47 6.13
CA HIS A 81 3.14 6.01 5.44
C HIS A 81 4.43 6.47 6.11
N GLU A 82 4.33 7.25 7.19
CA GLU A 82 5.48 7.62 8.03
C GLU A 82 5.79 6.54 9.07
N THR A 83 6.98 6.57 9.66
CA THR A 83 7.39 5.58 10.68
C THR A 83 6.41 5.55 11.86
N GLY A 84 5.91 4.33 12.16
CA GLY A 84 4.88 4.07 13.16
C GLY A 84 3.44 4.20 12.66
N GLY A 85 3.24 4.58 11.40
CA GLY A 85 1.94 4.57 10.74
C GLY A 85 1.48 3.16 10.34
N ALA A 86 0.30 3.06 9.73
CA ALA A 86 -0.31 1.79 9.31
C ALA A 86 0.57 0.99 8.31
N TYR A 87 1.40 1.69 7.53
CA TYR A 87 2.29 1.11 6.53
C TYR A 87 3.78 1.27 6.89
N GLY A 88 4.12 2.21 7.78
CA GLY A 88 5.49 2.41 8.30
C GLY A 88 5.82 1.49 9.47
N LEU A 89 5.81 0.18 9.24
CA LEU A 89 5.81 -0.84 10.30
C LEU A 89 7.19 -1.31 10.77
N PHE A 90 8.28 -0.62 10.40
CA PHE A 90 9.62 -0.94 10.91
C PHE A 90 9.67 -1.01 12.46
N PRO A 91 9.01 -0.12 13.23
CA PRO A 91 8.98 -0.22 14.69
C PRO A 91 8.42 -1.55 15.24
N VAL A 92 7.53 -2.19 14.48
CA VAL A 92 6.87 -3.45 14.86
C VAL A 92 7.68 -4.65 14.37
N HIS A 93 8.09 -4.64 13.10
CA HIS A 93 8.62 -5.82 12.42
C HIS A 93 10.14 -5.79 12.15
N GLY A 94 10.80 -4.64 12.36
CA GLY A 94 12.22 -4.44 12.14
C GLY A 94 12.66 -4.86 10.73
N SER A 95 13.75 -5.62 10.64
CA SER A 95 14.33 -6.10 9.38
C SER A 95 13.36 -6.86 8.46
N LYS A 96 12.24 -7.39 8.99
CA LYS A 96 11.27 -8.15 8.19
C LYS A 96 10.49 -7.29 7.20
N VAL A 97 10.42 -5.97 7.40
CA VAL A 97 9.75 -5.03 6.49
C VAL A 97 10.75 -4.15 5.73
N VAL A 98 12.03 -4.51 5.74
CA VAL A 98 13.05 -3.89 4.90
C VAL A 98 12.90 -4.40 3.47
N GLY A 99 12.76 -3.47 2.53
CA GLY A 99 12.52 -3.73 1.11
C GLY A 99 13.77 -4.13 0.32
N ALA A 100 14.93 -3.59 0.71
CA ALA A 100 16.20 -3.87 0.05
C ALA A 100 17.42 -3.67 0.98
N CYS A 101 18.55 -4.23 0.57
CA CYS A 101 19.85 -4.14 1.26
C CYS A 101 20.90 -3.75 0.21
N TYR A 102 21.58 -2.62 0.40
CA TYR A 102 22.57 -2.10 -0.53
C TYR A 102 23.94 -1.89 0.11
N ALA A 103 25.01 -1.97 -0.68
CA ALA A 103 26.34 -1.65 -0.20
C ALA A 103 26.52 -0.12 -0.09
N PRO A 104 27.23 0.42 0.92
CA PRO A 104 27.57 1.83 0.98
C PRO A 104 28.28 2.30 -0.30
N GLY A 105 27.91 3.48 -0.80
CA GLY A 105 28.56 4.05 -1.99
C GLY A 105 28.14 3.42 -3.32
N SER A 106 27.33 2.36 -3.31
CA SER A 106 26.91 1.69 -4.54
C SER A 106 25.98 2.54 -5.39
N THR A 107 26.05 2.33 -6.71
CA THR A 107 24.98 2.73 -7.63
C THR A 107 23.89 1.67 -7.61
N VAL A 108 22.66 2.10 -7.35
CA VAL A 108 21.49 1.23 -7.25
C VAL A 108 20.47 1.54 -8.33
N ASP A 109 19.80 0.50 -8.83
CA ASP A 109 18.68 0.62 -9.75
C ASP A 109 17.38 0.76 -8.95
N LEU A 110 16.78 1.94 -9.03
CA LEU A 110 15.48 2.25 -8.45
C LEU A 110 14.42 2.12 -9.54
N GLN A 111 13.32 1.42 -9.24
CA GLN A 111 12.24 1.22 -10.20
C GLN A 111 10.98 1.94 -9.74
N VAL A 112 10.46 2.79 -10.62
CA VAL A 112 9.22 3.55 -10.43
C VAL A 112 8.23 3.13 -11.49
N GLN A 113 7.04 2.73 -11.09
CA GLN A 113 5.93 2.51 -12.01
C GLN A 113 5.09 3.77 -12.08
N LEU A 114 4.83 4.30 -13.28
CA LEU A 114 3.78 5.29 -13.50
C LEU A 114 2.57 4.63 -14.17
N THR A 115 1.38 4.90 -13.64
CA THR A 115 0.11 4.53 -14.27
C THR A 115 -0.54 5.72 -14.98
N ALA A 116 -0.20 6.95 -14.59
CA ALA A 116 -0.50 8.18 -15.31
C ALA A 116 0.72 9.12 -15.26
N ASN A 117 1.31 9.38 -16.43
CA ASN A 117 2.54 10.16 -16.58
C ASN A 117 2.25 11.62 -16.91
N HIS A 118 2.66 12.54 -16.03
CA HIS A 118 2.49 13.98 -16.16
C HIS A 118 3.82 14.71 -16.45
N LYS A 119 4.75 14.06 -17.16
CA LYS A 119 6.09 14.57 -17.48
C LYS A 119 6.84 14.93 -16.20
N GLY A 120 7.58 16.04 -16.14
CA GLY A 120 8.24 16.46 -14.92
C GLY A 120 9.52 15.70 -14.63
N TYR A 121 9.81 15.52 -13.35
CA TYR A 121 11.04 14.87 -12.91
C TYR A 121 10.86 14.05 -11.64
N PHE A 122 11.71 13.04 -11.47
CA PHE A 122 11.90 12.32 -10.22
C PHE A 122 13.10 12.86 -9.46
N GLN A 123 12.99 12.90 -8.14
CA GLN A 123 14.11 13.06 -7.22
C GLN A 123 14.10 11.93 -6.20
N PHE A 124 15.29 11.53 -5.79
CA PHE A 124 15.48 10.53 -4.75
C PHE A 124 16.22 11.14 -3.57
N GLY A 125 15.85 10.73 -2.37
CA GLY A 125 16.49 11.14 -1.13
C GLY A 125 16.74 9.94 -0.22
N LEU A 126 17.73 10.07 0.65
CA LEU A 126 18.02 9.09 1.68
C LEU A 126 18.08 9.76 3.04
N CYS A 127 17.35 9.20 4.00
CA CYS A 127 17.38 9.60 5.40
C CYS A 127 17.89 8.42 6.23
N LYS A 128 18.90 8.65 7.08
CA LYS A 128 19.35 7.67 8.07
C LYS A 128 18.62 7.91 9.38
N LEU A 129 17.94 6.90 9.88
CA LEU A 129 17.34 6.88 11.22
C LEU A 129 18.29 6.13 12.18
N ASN A 130 18.37 6.57 13.43
CA ASN A 130 19.35 6.04 14.39
C ASN A 130 18.74 5.02 15.34
N GLY A 131 17.43 5.08 15.55
CA GLY A 131 16.67 4.20 16.43
C GLY A 131 15.44 3.60 15.75
N LYS A 132 14.98 2.49 16.34
CA LYS A 132 13.85 1.69 15.84
C LYS A 132 12.54 2.49 15.69
N HIS A 133 12.35 3.51 16.52
CA HIS A 133 11.14 4.34 16.61
C HIS A 133 11.34 5.77 16.08
N ASP A 134 12.54 6.07 15.55
CA ASP A 134 12.82 7.39 14.99
C ASP A 134 11.89 7.65 13.81
N LYS A 135 11.53 8.92 13.62
CA LYS A 135 10.73 9.35 12.48
C LYS A 135 11.57 10.17 11.53
N GLU A 136 11.44 9.88 10.24
CA GLU A 136 11.95 10.71 9.17
C GLU A 136 11.33 12.11 9.20
N THR A 137 12.15 13.12 8.96
CA THR A 137 11.73 14.51 8.74
C THR A 137 12.23 14.97 7.38
N ASN A 138 11.69 16.08 6.87
CA ASN A 138 12.13 16.61 5.58
C ASN A 138 13.63 16.96 5.57
N GLU A 139 14.16 17.42 6.70
CA GLU A 139 15.54 17.87 6.87
C GLU A 139 16.53 16.69 6.91
N CYS A 140 16.07 15.49 7.22
CA CYS A 140 16.90 14.30 7.25
C CYS A 140 17.31 13.83 5.84
N PHE A 141 16.50 14.12 4.83
CA PHE A 141 16.73 13.60 3.48
C PHE A 141 17.86 14.32 2.77
N GLN A 142 18.95 13.58 2.55
CA GLN A 142 19.99 13.96 1.61
C GLN A 142 19.54 13.59 0.20
N THR A 143 19.54 14.56 -0.73
CA THR A 143 19.28 14.30 -2.16
C THR A 143 20.34 13.38 -2.74
N LEU A 144 19.90 12.30 -3.38
CA LEU A 144 20.75 11.39 -4.15
C LEU A 144 21.00 11.95 -5.54
N ILE A 145 22.13 11.56 -6.12
CA ILE A 145 22.52 11.93 -7.48
C ILE A 145 22.53 10.70 -8.37
N GLN A 146 22.29 10.92 -9.66
CA GLN A 146 22.57 9.95 -10.70
C GLN A 146 24.09 9.84 -10.94
N PRO A 147 24.57 8.76 -11.60
CA PRO A 147 25.99 8.61 -11.94
C PRO A 147 26.58 9.75 -12.79
N ASN A 148 25.73 10.42 -13.58
CA ASN A 148 26.12 11.60 -14.37
C ASN A 148 26.19 12.90 -13.54
N GLY A 149 25.85 12.86 -12.24
CA GLY A 149 25.84 13.99 -11.32
C GLY A 149 24.49 14.69 -11.16
N ASP A 150 23.48 14.32 -11.96
CA ASP A 150 22.18 15.00 -11.95
C ASP A 150 21.34 14.62 -10.72
N LYS A 151 20.65 15.61 -10.14
CA LYS A 151 19.73 15.44 -8.99
C LYS A 151 18.29 15.18 -9.40
N GLN A 152 17.96 15.39 -10.68
CA GLN A 152 16.61 15.26 -11.23
C GLN A 152 16.67 14.35 -12.44
N TRP A 153 15.87 13.28 -12.41
CA TRP A 153 15.69 12.40 -13.55
C TRP A 153 14.47 12.85 -14.33
N GLN A 154 14.66 13.30 -15.56
CA GLN A 154 13.57 13.82 -16.41
C GLN A 154 12.69 12.66 -16.87
N VAL A 155 11.38 12.75 -16.62
CA VAL A 155 10.43 11.66 -16.90
C VAL A 155 10.18 11.59 -18.41
N PRO A 156 10.56 10.49 -19.10
CA PRO A 156 10.22 10.25 -20.49
C PRO A 156 8.71 10.02 -20.63
N PRO A 157 8.14 10.20 -21.84
CA PRO A 157 6.77 9.78 -22.10
C PRO A 157 6.57 8.27 -21.86
N GLY A 158 5.41 7.87 -21.34
CA GLY A 158 5.03 6.46 -21.17
C GLY A 158 4.43 6.14 -19.80
N ASN A 159 3.46 5.24 -19.76
CA ASN A 159 2.92 4.68 -18.51
C ASN A 159 3.52 3.29 -18.33
N GLU A 160 4.71 3.25 -17.75
CA GLU A 160 5.52 2.03 -17.67
C GLU A 160 6.35 2.00 -16.37
N VAL A 161 7.23 1.01 -16.27
CA VAL A 161 8.22 0.93 -15.21
C VAL A 161 9.52 1.57 -15.71
N PHE A 162 9.92 2.66 -15.07
CA PHE A 162 11.19 3.31 -15.30
C PHE A 162 12.25 2.78 -14.34
N THR A 163 13.46 2.56 -14.85
CA THR A 163 14.63 2.19 -14.03
C THR A 163 15.59 3.37 -13.99
N ILE A 164 15.93 3.83 -12.78
CA ILE A 164 16.73 5.02 -12.53
C ILE A 164 17.92 4.65 -11.66
N GLN A 165 19.12 4.99 -12.11
CA GLN A 165 20.34 4.80 -11.33
C GLN A 165 20.51 5.94 -10.33
N SER A 166 20.75 5.60 -9.06
CA SER A 166 21.08 6.55 -8.00
C SER A 166 22.31 6.10 -7.23
N VAL A 167 23.19 7.03 -6.89
CA VAL A 167 24.42 6.77 -6.12
C VAL A 167 24.13 6.98 -4.64
N LEU A 168 24.31 5.93 -3.84
CA LEU A 168 24.19 6.01 -2.38
C LEU A 168 25.41 6.70 -1.77
N PRO A 169 25.28 7.42 -0.63
CA PRO A 169 26.43 8.02 0.04
C PRO A 169 27.39 6.95 0.58
N ALA A 170 28.69 7.07 0.28
CA ALA A 170 29.71 6.09 0.70
C ALA A 170 29.91 6.02 2.22
N GLY A 171 29.69 7.13 2.94
CA GLY A 171 29.86 7.22 4.39
C GLY A 171 28.61 6.85 5.20
N VAL A 172 27.53 6.40 4.56
CA VAL A 172 26.27 6.08 5.24
C VAL A 172 26.12 4.57 5.37
N THR A 173 25.90 4.13 6.60
CA THR A 173 25.46 2.77 6.95
C THR A 173 24.25 2.85 7.87
N CYS A 174 23.33 1.90 7.69
CA CYS A 174 22.09 1.77 8.44
C CYS A 174 21.63 0.30 8.37
N GLU A 175 21.72 -0.39 9.50
CA GLU A 175 21.27 -1.77 9.69
C GLU A 175 20.85 -2.01 11.15
N GLY A 176 20.21 -3.15 11.42
CA GLY A 176 19.64 -3.43 12.73
C GLY A 176 18.53 -2.42 13.04
N ASP A 177 18.51 -1.85 14.25
CA ASP A 177 17.49 -0.86 14.62
C ASP A 177 17.68 0.52 13.95
N SER A 178 18.84 0.78 13.35
CA SER A 178 19.15 2.01 12.61
C SER A 178 18.93 1.77 11.11
N HIS A 179 17.69 1.82 10.62
CA HIS A 179 17.38 1.67 9.19
C HIS A 179 17.49 2.99 8.42
N CYS A 180 17.55 2.92 7.10
CA CYS A 180 17.38 4.10 6.24
C CYS A 180 16.01 4.13 5.60
N VAL A 181 15.54 5.34 5.32
CA VAL A 181 14.36 5.59 4.50
C VAL A 181 14.83 6.16 3.16
N LEU A 182 14.53 5.46 2.08
CA LEU A 182 14.69 5.97 0.71
C LEU A 182 13.37 6.62 0.29
N ARG A 183 13.43 7.87 -0.15
CA ARG A 183 12.26 8.62 -0.61
C ARG A 183 12.33 8.87 -2.10
N TRP A 184 11.27 8.49 -2.81
CA TRP A 184 10.99 8.99 -4.14
C TRP A 184 10.07 10.20 -4.04
N HIS A 185 10.36 11.25 -4.81
CA HIS A 185 9.53 12.42 -5.00
C HIS A 185 9.33 12.65 -6.49
N TYR A 186 8.08 12.68 -6.91
CA TYR A 186 7.68 13.04 -8.26
C TYR A 186 7.08 14.43 -8.26
N VAL A 187 7.55 15.29 -9.16
CA VAL A 187 6.92 16.59 -9.48
C VAL A 187 6.48 16.55 -10.94
N GLY A 188 5.18 16.68 -11.17
CA GLY A 188 4.60 16.77 -12.51
C GLY A 188 4.86 18.12 -13.19
N TRP A 189 4.54 18.19 -14.48
CA TRP A 189 4.55 19.42 -15.30
C TRP A 189 3.29 19.57 -16.15
N ASN A 190 2.16 19.14 -15.61
CA ASN A 190 0.86 19.28 -16.27
C ASN A 190 0.19 20.64 -16.03
N ASN A 191 0.71 21.47 -15.11
CA ASN A 191 0.20 22.82 -14.86
C ASN A 191 1.16 23.90 -15.41
N PRO A 192 0.83 24.60 -16.51
CA PRO A 192 1.71 25.62 -17.08
C PRO A 192 1.75 26.88 -16.22
N GLY A 193 2.94 27.48 -16.06
CA GLY A 193 3.09 28.82 -15.47
C GLY A 193 2.96 28.88 -13.95
N VAL A 194 2.90 27.75 -13.25
CA VAL A 194 2.90 27.67 -11.79
C VAL A 194 4.24 27.18 -11.25
N ASP A 195 4.52 27.49 -9.99
CA ASP A 195 5.68 26.96 -9.27
C ASP A 195 5.48 25.48 -8.87
N ILE A 196 6.45 24.92 -8.14
CA ILE A 196 6.38 23.52 -7.66
C ILE A 196 5.13 23.22 -6.84
N ASN A 197 4.62 24.19 -6.07
CA ASN A 197 3.46 23.98 -5.20
C ASN A 197 2.15 23.95 -5.99
N GLY A 198 2.15 24.51 -7.20
CA GLY A 198 1.05 24.39 -8.16
C GLY A 198 1.13 23.13 -9.04
N GLN A 199 2.19 22.33 -8.96
CA GLN A 199 2.26 21.04 -9.66
C GLN A 199 1.65 19.92 -8.81
N GLU A 200 1.18 18.87 -9.47
CA GLU A 200 0.95 17.59 -8.80
C GLU A 200 2.27 16.99 -8.33
N GLN A 201 2.25 16.43 -7.13
CA GLN A 201 3.44 15.88 -6.50
C GLN A 201 3.11 14.60 -5.76
N PHE A 202 4.04 13.65 -5.78
CA PHE A 202 3.90 12.36 -5.11
C PHE A 202 5.13 12.03 -4.31
N TRP A 203 4.94 11.42 -3.14
CA TRP A 203 6.04 10.95 -2.31
C TRP A 203 5.81 9.52 -1.88
N ASN A 204 6.88 8.74 -1.89
CA ASN A 204 6.89 7.38 -1.36
C ASN A 204 8.14 7.18 -0.51
N CYS A 205 8.00 6.51 0.62
CA CYS A 205 9.11 6.10 1.48
C CYS A 205 9.27 4.58 1.48
N ALA A 206 10.49 4.08 1.35
CA ALA A 206 10.85 2.67 1.41
C ALA A 206 11.92 2.45 2.49
N ASP A 207 11.71 1.45 3.34
CA ASP A 207 12.69 1.08 4.37
C ASP A 207 13.78 0.20 3.76
N VAL A 208 15.04 0.61 3.87
CA VAL A 208 16.20 -0.07 3.30
C VAL A 208 17.32 -0.20 4.33
N TYR A 209 18.18 -1.19 4.11
CA TYR A 209 19.48 -1.27 4.79
C TYR A 209 20.60 -0.85 3.86
N ILE A 210 21.60 -0.19 4.44
CA ILE A 210 22.89 0.09 3.81
C ILE A 210 23.95 -0.49 4.73
N SER A 211 24.59 -1.58 4.30
CA SER A 211 25.53 -2.33 5.12
C SER A 211 26.64 -2.92 4.26
N ASN A 212 27.84 -3.04 4.83
CA ASN A 212 28.96 -3.73 4.18
C ASN A 212 28.69 -5.23 3.96
N THR A 213 27.65 -5.77 4.59
CA THR A 213 27.20 -7.15 4.37
C THR A 213 26.21 -7.27 3.20
N CYS A 214 25.60 -6.16 2.77
CA CYS A 214 24.80 -6.12 1.56
C CYS A 214 25.72 -6.19 0.33
N GLY A 215 25.38 -7.03 -0.66
CA GLY A 215 26.19 -7.19 -1.87
C GLY A 215 27.31 -8.23 -1.80
N SER A 216 27.52 -8.88 -0.65
CA SER A 216 28.45 -10.02 -0.51
C SER A 216 27.88 -11.36 -0.97
N ASN A 217 26.71 -11.36 -1.62
CA ASN A 217 26.15 -12.55 -2.27
C ASN A 217 26.45 -12.47 -3.77
N PRO A 218 27.04 -13.51 -4.39
CA PRO A 218 27.50 -13.44 -5.78
C PRO A 218 26.31 -13.15 -6.69
N ALA A 219 26.46 -12.14 -7.55
CA ALA A 219 25.50 -11.85 -8.60
C ALA A 219 25.22 -13.13 -9.41
N PRO A 220 23.96 -13.42 -9.78
CA PRO A 220 23.69 -14.44 -10.79
C PRO A 220 24.46 -14.02 -12.04
N SER A 221 25.36 -14.89 -12.51
CA SER A 221 26.07 -14.68 -13.77
C SER A 221 25.06 -14.36 -14.85
N SER A 222 25.16 -13.15 -15.39
CA SER A 222 24.58 -12.79 -16.68
C SER A 222 25.02 -13.84 -17.69
N ALA A 223 24.12 -14.73 -18.08
CA ALA A 223 24.37 -15.70 -19.13
C ALA A 223 24.52 -14.94 -20.45
N THR A 224 25.77 -14.77 -20.87
CA THR A 224 26.14 -14.34 -22.23
C THR A 224 25.47 -15.28 -23.24
N PRO A 225 24.91 -14.80 -24.36
CA PRO A 225 24.35 -15.69 -25.38
C PRO A 225 25.48 -16.42 -26.08
N SER A 226 25.71 -17.69 -25.74
CA SER A 226 26.64 -18.55 -26.47
C SER A 226 25.92 -19.12 -27.70
N THR A 227 26.18 -18.50 -28.84
CA THR A 227 25.93 -19.08 -30.17
C THR A 227 26.78 -20.34 -30.34
N SER A 228 26.15 -21.50 -30.53
CA SER A 228 26.81 -22.66 -31.15
C SER A 228 25.83 -23.47 -32.02
N PRO A 229 26.29 -24.04 -33.15
CA PRO A 229 25.44 -24.32 -34.29
C PRO A 229 24.75 -25.69 -34.24
N ARG A 230 23.52 -25.67 -34.79
CA ARG A 230 22.65 -26.80 -35.10
C ARG A 230 23.39 -27.85 -35.95
N THR A 231 23.57 -29.05 -35.41
CA THR A 231 23.85 -30.25 -36.19
C THR A 231 22.66 -31.21 -36.09
N THR A 232 22.07 -31.46 -37.24
CA THR A 232 21.04 -32.47 -37.51
C THR A 232 21.67 -33.86 -37.50
N SER A 233 21.04 -34.84 -36.85
CA SER A 233 21.15 -36.24 -37.29
C SER A 233 19.98 -37.10 -36.85
N ALA A 234 19.76 -38.12 -37.67
CA ALA A 234 18.50 -38.80 -37.92
C ALA A 234 18.10 -39.87 -36.89
N VAL A 235 16.80 -40.15 -36.93
CA VAL A 235 16.09 -41.33 -36.42
C VAL A 235 16.64 -42.61 -37.09
N PRO A 236 16.63 -43.75 -36.38
CA PRO A 236 15.82 -44.86 -36.86
C PRO A 236 15.02 -45.60 -35.77
N THR A 237 14.07 -46.40 -36.26
CA THR A 237 12.81 -46.83 -35.67
C THR A 237 12.79 -48.33 -35.34
N SER A 238 11.94 -48.71 -34.38
CA SER A 238 11.34 -50.05 -34.13
C SER A 238 12.29 -51.12 -33.55
N THR A 239 11.88 -52.17 -32.85
CA THR A 239 10.61 -52.88 -32.59
C THR A 239 10.84 -53.60 -31.22
N LYS A 240 9.91 -53.90 -30.32
CA LYS A 240 8.84 -54.93 -30.38
C LYS A 240 8.28 -55.08 -28.95
N ALA A 241 6.96 -55.18 -28.79
CA ALA A 241 6.29 -55.70 -27.58
C ALA A 241 6.36 -57.26 -27.58
N PRO A 242 6.07 -57.99 -26.47
CA PRO A 242 4.67 -58.22 -26.06
C PRO A 242 4.35 -58.61 -24.58
N SER A 243 3.05 -58.49 -24.27
CA SER A 243 2.20 -59.36 -23.41
C SER A 243 2.24 -59.34 -21.86
N THR A 244 1.04 -59.11 -21.32
CA THR A 244 0.49 -59.16 -19.93
C THR A 244 0.28 -60.61 -19.42
N PRO A 245 -0.02 -60.91 -18.12
CA PRO A 245 -1.35 -60.73 -17.46
C PRO A 245 -1.33 -60.43 -15.92
N PRO A 246 -2.49 -60.22 -15.25
CA PRO A 246 -2.61 -59.43 -14.01
C PRO A 246 -2.67 -60.28 -12.73
N ARG A 247 -2.39 -59.66 -11.56
CA ARG A 247 -2.76 -60.25 -10.26
C ARG A 247 -3.10 -59.22 -9.17
N THR A 248 -4.27 -59.45 -8.60
CA THR A 248 -4.90 -58.96 -7.37
C THR A 248 -4.03 -59.18 -6.12
N THR A 249 -4.17 -58.32 -5.09
CA THR A 249 -4.69 -58.67 -3.73
C THR A 249 -4.41 -57.58 -2.67
N THR A 250 -5.46 -57.27 -1.89
CA THR A 250 -5.54 -56.98 -0.45
C THR A 250 -4.85 -55.77 0.20
N ALA A 251 -5.70 -55.08 1.00
CA ALA A 251 -5.40 -54.09 2.01
C ALA A 251 -4.72 -54.68 3.25
N THR A 252 -3.76 -53.95 3.82
CA THR A 252 -3.35 -54.07 5.23
C THR A 252 -2.80 -52.73 5.75
N SER A 253 -3.21 -52.37 6.96
CA SER A 253 -2.87 -51.17 7.76
C SER A 253 -1.37 -50.96 8.04
N PRO A 254 -0.92 -49.73 8.39
CA PRO A 254 0.45 -49.49 8.84
C PRO A 254 0.64 -49.69 10.36
N PRO A 255 1.86 -50.07 10.81
CA PRO A 255 2.16 -50.39 12.20
C PRO A 255 2.69 -49.19 13.01
N LYS A 256 2.74 -49.42 14.33
CA LYS A 256 2.99 -48.52 15.45
C LYS A 256 4.33 -48.89 16.11
N SER A 257 5.24 -47.93 16.34
CA SER A 257 6.34 -47.93 17.33
C SER A 257 7.23 -46.68 17.09
N THR A 258 7.85 -45.93 18.00
CA THR A 258 8.04 -45.96 19.46
C THR A 258 8.64 -44.61 19.87
N ARG A 259 8.27 -44.14 21.07
CA ARG A 259 8.75 -42.92 21.78
C ARG A 259 10.06 -43.23 22.53
N SER A 260 10.98 -42.27 22.76
CA SER A 260 11.18 -41.48 24.01
C SER A 260 12.63 -40.90 24.03
N PRO A 261 13.05 -40.06 25.00
CA PRO A 261 12.33 -39.06 25.80
C PRO A 261 13.04 -37.68 25.82
N SER A 262 12.33 -36.61 26.17
CA SER A 262 12.90 -35.48 26.90
C SER A 262 11.87 -34.89 27.85
N THR A 263 12.39 -34.42 28.97
CA THR A 263 11.82 -34.38 30.32
C THR A 263 10.88 -33.20 30.54
N THR A 264 9.69 -33.45 31.10
CA THR A 264 8.73 -32.46 31.58
C THR A 264 8.76 -32.41 33.10
N THR A 265 8.83 -31.21 33.67
CA THR A 265 8.33 -30.92 35.03
C THR A 265 6.84 -30.55 34.98
N PRO A 266 6.09 -30.74 36.08
CA PRO A 266 4.67 -31.07 36.02
C PRO A 266 3.78 -29.84 36.25
N VAL A 267 2.80 -29.63 35.38
CA VAL A 267 1.63 -28.80 35.67
C VAL A 267 0.44 -29.72 35.88
N ASN A 268 -0.08 -29.68 37.09
CA ASN A 268 -1.19 -30.47 37.61
C ASN A 268 -2.50 -30.16 36.85
N PRO A 269 -3.32 -31.16 36.48
CA PRO A 269 -4.62 -30.94 35.88
C PRO A 269 -5.67 -30.68 36.97
N THR A 270 -6.76 -30.02 36.57
CA THR A 270 -7.99 -29.73 37.34
C THR A 270 -8.06 -28.31 37.88
N GLN A 271 -8.62 -27.43 37.06
CA GLN A 271 -9.82 -26.67 37.41
C GLN A 271 -10.46 -26.14 36.13
N THR A 272 -11.63 -26.67 35.79
CA THR A 272 -12.58 -26.01 34.90
C THR A 272 -13.04 -24.73 35.59
N PRO A 273 -12.86 -23.51 35.03
CA PRO A 273 -13.50 -22.34 35.59
C PRO A 273 -14.98 -22.32 35.17
N ALA A 274 -15.84 -22.27 36.18
CA ALA A 274 -17.29 -22.12 36.07
C ALA A 274 -17.69 -20.77 35.42
N PRO A 275 -18.95 -20.61 34.96
CA PRO A 275 -19.38 -19.52 34.09
C PRO A 275 -19.33 -18.14 34.77
N GLY A 276 -18.43 -17.27 34.29
CA GLY A 276 -18.24 -15.88 34.73
C GLY A 276 -17.27 -15.13 33.82
N GLN A 277 -17.53 -15.18 32.50
CA GLN A 277 -16.50 -15.00 31.45
C GLN A 277 -16.26 -13.55 31.00
N CYS A 278 -15.97 -12.63 31.91
CA CYS A 278 -15.57 -11.27 31.50
C CYS A 278 -14.32 -10.73 32.19
N GLY A 279 -13.86 -11.32 33.30
CA GLY A 279 -12.72 -10.78 34.04
C GLY A 279 -12.91 -9.28 34.33
N SER A 280 -11.93 -8.46 33.96
CA SER A 280 -11.99 -6.99 33.99
C SER A 280 -12.45 -6.34 32.68
N CYS A 281 -12.76 -7.13 31.65
CA CYS A 281 -13.16 -6.62 30.34
C CYS A 281 -14.59 -6.08 30.37
N ALA A 282 -14.75 -4.81 29.97
CA ALA A 282 -16.05 -4.13 29.87
C ALA A 282 -16.49 -3.91 28.41
N ASN A 283 -15.95 -4.68 27.46
CA ASN A 283 -16.14 -4.54 26.00
C ASN A 283 -16.15 -5.93 25.34
N CYS A 284 -15.54 -6.15 24.16
CA CYS A 284 -15.50 -7.47 23.53
C CYS A 284 -14.33 -8.32 24.05
N TYR A 285 -14.62 -9.47 24.66
CA TYR A 285 -13.67 -10.36 25.33
C TYR A 285 -13.37 -11.61 24.51
N TYR A 286 -12.10 -12.04 24.49
CA TYR A 286 -11.65 -13.29 23.87
C TYR A 286 -10.90 -14.17 24.87
N ALA A 287 -11.55 -15.26 25.28
CA ALA A 287 -11.10 -16.14 26.36
C ALA A 287 -9.77 -16.89 26.13
N PRO A 288 -9.43 -17.38 24.92
CA PRO A 288 -8.21 -18.16 24.70
C PRO A 288 -6.89 -17.46 25.02
N ASN A 289 -6.87 -16.13 25.07
CA ASN A 289 -5.67 -15.35 25.41
C ASN A 289 -5.96 -14.14 26.32
N ASP A 290 -7.13 -14.11 26.95
CA ASP A 290 -7.55 -13.05 27.90
C ASP A 290 -7.55 -11.61 27.32
N SER A 291 -7.85 -11.45 26.03
CA SER A 291 -7.85 -10.13 25.36
C SER A 291 -9.19 -9.38 25.51
N CYS A 292 -9.11 -8.04 25.66
CA CYS A 292 -10.28 -7.15 25.68
C CYS A 292 -10.16 -6.06 24.59
N PHE A 293 -11.03 -6.11 23.58
CA PHE A 293 -11.05 -5.17 22.46
C PHE A 293 -11.91 -3.95 22.80
N VAL A 294 -11.27 -2.90 23.31
CA VAL A 294 -11.93 -1.65 23.73
C VAL A 294 -12.39 -0.83 22.51
N GLY A 295 -13.61 -0.30 22.55
CA GLY A 295 -14.20 0.53 21.49
C GLY A 295 -15.05 -0.26 20.49
N TRP A 296 -15.15 -1.57 20.67
CA TRP A 296 -16.07 -2.42 19.89
C TRP A 296 -17.49 -2.31 20.45
N THR A 297 -18.49 -2.44 19.58
CA THR A 297 -19.91 -2.55 19.96
C THR A 297 -20.31 -4.00 20.20
N ALA A 298 -21.41 -4.24 20.92
CA ALA A 298 -21.98 -5.58 21.11
C ALA A 298 -22.23 -6.30 19.78
N SER A 299 -22.68 -5.57 18.76
CA SER A 299 -22.97 -6.07 17.42
C SER A 299 -21.68 -6.50 16.70
N GLN A 300 -20.63 -5.69 16.77
CA GLN A 300 -19.31 -6.04 16.21
C GLN A 300 -18.74 -7.26 16.94
N CYS A 301 -18.88 -7.33 18.26
CA CYS A 301 -18.41 -8.47 19.04
C CYS A 301 -19.12 -9.79 18.66
N ALA A 302 -20.42 -9.72 18.39
CA ALA A 302 -21.21 -10.88 18.00
C ALA A 302 -20.91 -11.42 16.59
N THR A 303 -20.17 -10.68 15.74
CA THR A 303 -19.76 -11.16 14.41
C THR A 303 -18.75 -12.30 14.45
N VAL A 304 -18.04 -12.45 15.57
CA VAL A 304 -17.06 -13.52 15.77
C VAL A 304 -17.60 -14.50 16.83
N PRO A 305 -17.94 -15.75 16.47
CA PRO A 305 -18.60 -16.68 17.39
C PRO A 305 -17.80 -17.05 18.64
N LEU A 306 -16.48 -16.86 18.60
CA LEU A 306 -15.57 -17.12 19.71
C LEU A 306 -15.42 -15.93 20.66
N PHE A 307 -15.96 -14.76 20.31
CA PHE A 307 -15.86 -13.55 21.10
C PHE A 307 -17.11 -13.39 21.97
N LYS A 308 -16.92 -12.83 23.15
CA LYS A 308 -17.99 -12.62 24.12
C LYS A 308 -18.13 -11.14 24.45
N TRP A 309 -19.33 -10.61 24.27
CA TRP A 309 -19.59 -9.24 24.69
C TRP A 309 -19.73 -9.15 26.22
N CYS A 310 -18.95 -8.25 26.81
CA CYS A 310 -18.86 -8.00 28.24
C CYS A 310 -19.15 -6.53 28.63
N GLY A 311 -19.54 -5.70 27.66
CA GLY A 311 -20.01 -4.33 27.93
C GLY A 311 -21.46 -4.28 28.37
N ALA A 312 -21.88 -3.18 29.00
CA ALA A 312 -23.24 -3.02 29.49
C ALA A 312 -24.27 -3.20 28.35
N ALA A 313 -25.28 -4.05 28.57
CA ALA A 313 -26.36 -4.24 27.61
C ALA A 313 -27.20 -2.96 27.53
N ALA A 314 -27.29 -2.35 26.35
CA ALA A 314 -27.97 -1.08 26.15
C ALA A 314 -29.45 -1.16 26.55
N VAL A 315 -29.87 -0.33 27.52
CA VAL A 315 -31.27 -0.05 27.81
C VAL A 315 -31.83 0.86 26.70
N LYS A 316 -33.06 0.54 26.29
CA LYS A 316 -33.89 1.15 25.25
C LYS A 316 -33.80 2.68 25.15
N VAL A 317 -33.84 3.16 23.90
CA VAL A 317 -34.03 4.55 23.45
C VAL A 317 -35.24 5.21 24.15
N PRO A 318 -35.11 6.47 24.62
CA PRO A 318 -35.96 7.51 24.04
C PRO A 318 -35.27 8.88 23.78
N SER A 319 -35.69 9.46 22.66
CA SER A 319 -35.94 10.88 22.34
C SER A 319 -34.87 11.96 22.44
N ARG A 320 -34.59 12.50 21.23
CA ARG A 320 -34.45 13.92 20.82
C ARG A 320 -33.59 14.84 21.70
N VAL A 321 -32.41 15.20 21.18
CA VAL A 321 -32.03 16.61 20.92
C VAL A 321 -31.27 16.66 19.58
N SER A 322 -31.62 17.66 18.77
CA SER A 322 -31.28 17.88 17.38
C SER A 322 -29.77 17.98 17.08
N ALA A 323 -29.32 17.31 16.01
CA ALA A 323 -28.09 17.66 15.30
C ALA A 323 -28.49 18.41 14.02
N GLU A 324 -27.91 19.59 13.81
CA GLU A 324 -28.09 20.40 12.61
C GLU A 324 -27.68 19.60 11.37
N VAL A 325 -28.57 19.61 10.37
CA VAL A 325 -28.35 19.01 9.06
C VAL A 325 -27.39 19.91 8.29
N SER A 326 -26.20 19.43 7.95
CA SER A 326 -25.37 20.12 6.97
C SER A 326 -26.03 20.01 5.59
N THR A 327 -26.28 21.15 4.96
CA THR A 327 -26.89 21.28 3.62
C THR A 327 -25.85 21.20 2.50
N GLU A 328 -24.69 20.60 2.76
CA GLU A 328 -23.60 20.52 1.81
C GLU A 328 -23.88 19.38 0.83
N LEU A 329 -24.04 19.69 -0.45
CA LEU A 329 -24.30 18.70 -1.48
C LEU A 329 -22.97 18.16 -2.01
N VAL A 330 -22.91 16.86 -2.24
CA VAL A 330 -21.74 16.17 -2.78
C VAL A 330 -21.79 16.23 -4.31
N SER A 331 -20.73 16.76 -4.92
CA SER A 331 -20.55 16.79 -6.38
C SER A 331 -20.41 15.38 -6.97
N LEU A 332 -20.55 15.27 -8.29
CA LEU A 332 -20.27 14.04 -9.02
C LEU A 332 -18.89 13.46 -8.63
N HIS A 333 -18.81 12.15 -8.50
CA HIS A 333 -17.64 11.38 -8.04
C HIS A 333 -17.20 11.62 -6.58
N GLY A 334 -17.90 12.47 -5.83
CA GLY A 334 -17.65 12.65 -4.40
C GLY A 334 -18.20 11.50 -3.56
N GLN A 335 -17.54 11.23 -2.43
CA GLN A 335 -18.02 10.26 -1.46
C GLN A 335 -19.31 10.76 -0.80
N CYS A 336 -20.35 9.93 -0.77
CA CYS A 336 -21.66 10.24 -0.19
C CYS A 336 -22.12 9.20 0.84
N GLY A 337 -21.25 8.23 1.16
CA GLY A 337 -21.55 7.16 2.09
C GLY A 337 -20.37 6.22 2.31
N GLY A 338 -20.53 5.30 3.25
CA GLY A 338 -19.49 4.34 3.65
C GLY A 338 -19.44 4.13 5.16
N ARG A 339 -19.03 2.94 5.61
CA ARG A 339 -19.05 2.48 7.01
C ARG A 339 -18.31 3.36 8.04
N TYR A 340 -17.49 4.31 7.57
CA TYR A 340 -16.80 5.32 8.40
C TYR A 340 -16.94 6.76 7.88
N TYR A 341 -17.77 6.99 6.87
CA TYR A 341 -17.96 8.30 6.27
C TYR A 341 -18.89 9.17 7.13
N THR A 342 -18.39 10.32 7.59
CA THR A 342 -19.14 11.29 8.41
C THR A 342 -19.45 12.59 7.67
N GLY A 343 -19.16 12.64 6.37
CA GLY A 343 -19.39 13.81 5.52
C GLY A 343 -20.82 13.85 4.97
N PRO A 344 -21.11 14.82 4.08
CA PRO A 344 -22.45 14.98 3.53
C PRO A 344 -22.86 13.78 2.68
N THR A 345 -24.11 13.33 2.81
CA THR A 345 -24.60 12.09 2.17
C THR A 345 -25.52 12.34 0.98
N HIS A 346 -25.85 13.60 0.71
CA HIS A 346 -26.75 13.99 -0.37
C HIS A 346 -25.95 14.48 -1.58
N CYS A 347 -26.11 13.80 -2.71
CA CYS A 347 -25.57 14.25 -3.98
C CYS A 347 -26.37 15.43 -4.56
N HIS A 348 -25.74 16.21 -5.45
CA HIS A 348 -26.46 17.16 -6.31
C HIS A 348 -27.57 16.49 -7.15
N ASP A 349 -28.55 17.28 -7.60
CA ASP A 349 -29.81 16.82 -8.22
C ASP A 349 -29.62 15.94 -9.46
N ASP A 350 -28.49 16.06 -10.15
CA ASP A 350 -28.12 15.28 -11.34
C ASP A 350 -27.42 13.95 -11.02
N ALA A 351 -27.16 13.66 -9.74
CA ALA A 351 -26.42 12.49 -9.28
C ALA A 351 -27.20 11.69 -8.22
N ARG A 352 -26.82 10.42 -8.03
CA ARG A 352 -27.36 9.52 -7.01
C ARG A 352 -26.22 8.88 -6.24
N CYS A 353 -26.36 8.79 -4.92
CA CYS A 353 -25.39 8.09 -4.09
C CYS A 353 -25.49 6.58 -4.32
N VAL A 354 -24.42 5.98 -4.83
CA VAL A 354 -24.34 4.55 -5.15
C VAL A 354 -23.28 3.92 -4.27
N ALA A 355 -23.67 2.89 -3.52
CA ALA A 355 -22.74 2.10 -2.74
C ALA A 355 -21.88 1.24 -3.68
N LEU A 356 -20.57 1.49 -3.69
CA LEU A 356 -19.61 0.68 -4.44
C LEU A 356 -19.14 -0.49 -3.59
N ASP A 357 -18.92 -0.26 -2.29
CA ASP A 357 -18.70 -1.29 -1.29
C ASP A 357 -19.18 -0.84 0.10
N GLU A 358 -18.86 -1.62 1.14
CA GLU A 358 -19.31 -1.30 2.50
C GLU A 358 -18.66 -0.04 3.09
N TYR A 359 -17.47 0.33 2.63
CA TYR A 359 -16.68 1.46 3.14
C TYR A 359 -16.80 2.71 2.28
N PHE A 360 -17.32 2.59 1.04
CA PHE A 360 -17.38 3.69 0.10
C PHE A 360 -18.66 3.70 -0.75
N SER A 361 -19.34 4.85 -0.77
CA SER A 361 -20.43 5.16 -1.71
C SER A 361 -20.11 6.46 -2.42
N GLU A 362 -20.42 6.53 -3.71
CA GLU A 362 -20.03 7.63 -4.60
C GLU A 362 -21.26 8.26 -5.28
N CYS A 363 -21.23 9.58 -5.49
CA CYS A 363 -22.23 10.27 -6.30
C CYS A 363 -22.02 10.01 -7.80
N VAL A 364 -22.84 9.13 -8.38
CA VAL A 364 -22.78 8.78 -9.80
C VAL A 364 -23.89 9.48 -10.59
N ALA A 365 -23.59 9.91 -11.82
CA ALA A 365 -24.55 10.63 -12.67
C ALA A 365 -25.80 9.78 -12.91
N LYS A 366 -26.99 10.38 -12.78
CA LYS A 366 -28.25 9.66 -13.08
C LYS A 366 -28.33 9.24 -14.54
N SER A 367 -27.65 9.92 -15.45
CA SER A 367 -27.55 9.54 -16.87
C SER A 367 -26.66 8.32 -17.12
N ALA A 368 -25.85 7.92 -16.14
CA ALA A 368 -24.94 6.78 -16.20
C ALA A 368 -25.44 5.56 -15.40
N LEU A 369 -26.67 5.63 -14.85
CA LEU A 369 -27.28 4.60 -13.99
C LEU A 369 -28.43 3.84 -14.66
#